data_AF-A0A2M6Y278-F1
#
_entry.id   AF-A0A2M6Y278-F1
#
_cell.length_a   1.000
_cell.length_b   1.000
_cell.length_c   1.000
_cell.angle_alpha   90.00
_cell.angle_beta   90.00
_cell.angle_gamma   90.00
#
_symmetry.space_group_name_H-M   'P 1'
#
loop_
_entity.id
_entity.type
_entity.pdbx_description
1 polymer ?
#
loop_
_entity_poly.entity_id
_entity_poly.type
_entity_poly.pdbx_seq_one_letter_code
_entity_poly.pdbx_strand_id
1 'polypeptide(L)' 'MKKIIVATHGKMAEALVDAARSIVGEVAGISALNFEEWQSFVGLRGAIKSAIGEKPDDDVFILT' A
#
# COMPACT_ATOMS: atom_id res chain seq x y z
N MET A 1 -13.01 8.59 -0.40
CA MET A 1 -12.59 8.00 0.90
C MET A 1 -11.07 8.05 0.95
N LYS A 2 -10.46 8.40 2.09
CA LYS A 2 -8.99 8.49 2.16
C LYS A 2 -8.37 7.10 2.19
N LYS A 3 -7.39 6.84 1.33
CA LYS A 3 -6.60 5.59 1.32
C LYS A 3 -5.15 5.90 1.64
N ILE A 4 -4.54 5.05 2.45
CA ILE A 4 -3.11 5.10 2.75
C ILE A 4 -2.50 3.79 2.24
N ILE A 5 -1.51 3.90 1.35
CA ILE A 5 -0.78 2.77 0.82
C ILE A 5 0.65 2.86 1.36
N VAL A 6 1.08 1.89 2.14
CA VAL A 6 2.48 1.74 2.55
C VAL A 6 3.17 0.89 1.50
N ALA A 7 4.22 1.40 0.86
CA ALA A 7 4.88 0.77 -0.27
C ALA A 7 6.39 0.61 -0.01
N THR A 8 6.90 -0.62 0.00
CA THR A 8 8.32 -0.89 0.30
C THR A 8 8.88 -2.02 -0.54
N HIS A 9 10.20 -2.10 -0.68
CA HIS A 9 10.85 -3.33 -1.13
C HIS A 9 10.77 -4.44 -0.08
N GLY A 10 10.67 -5.69 -0.52
CA GLY A 10 10.53 -6.86 0.35
C GLY A 10 9.24 -6.81 1.17
N LYS A 11 9.25 -7.32 2.40
CA LYS A 11 8.04 -7.50 3.25
C LYS A 11 7.82 -6.42 4.32
N MET A 12 8.50 -5.28 4.21
CA MET A 12 8.47 -4.27 5.28
C MET A 12 7.11 -3.56 5.40
N ALA A 13 6.38 -3.36 4.31
CA ALA A 13 5.10 -2.67 4.32
C ALA A 13 4.05 -3.44 5.13
N GLU A 14 3.99 -4.77 4.96
CA GLU A 14 3.09 -5.64 5.75
C GLU A 14 3.42 -5.55 7.24
N ALA A 15 4.70 -5.70 7.59
CA ALA A 15 5.15 -5.63 8.98
C ALA A 15 4.84 -4.25 9.61
N LEU A 16 4.97 -3.16 8.86
CA LEU A 16 4.66 -1.81 9.34
C LEU A 16 3.16 -1.61 9.55
N VAL A 17 2.33 -2.07 8.61
CA VAL A 17 0.87 -1.98 8.74
C VAL A 17 0.38 -2.81 9.93
N ASP A 18 0.92 -4.01 10.12
CA ASP A 18 0.55 -4.88 11.25
C ASP A 18 1.03 -4.28 12.59
N ALA A 19 2.23 -3.70 12.63
CA ALA A 19 2.69 -2.96 13.79
C ALA A 19 1.77 -1.77 14.10
N ALA A 20 1.36 -0.99 13.10
CA ALA A 20 0.42 0.11 13.30
C ALA A 20 -0.92 -0.39 13.85
N ARG A 21 -1.48 -1.47 13.28
CA ARG A 21 -2.72 -2.10 13.78
C ARG A 21 -2.60 -2.56 15.22
N SER A 22 -1.44 -3.05 15.65
CA SER A 22 -1.23 -3.46 17.04
C SER A 22 -1.29 -2.29 18.04
N ILE A 23 -0.99 -1.08 17.58
CA ILE A 23 -0.96 0.13 18.42
C ILE A 23 -2.32 0.83 18.43
N VAL A 24 -2.95 0.99 17.26
CA VAL A 24 -4.16 1.82 17.11
C VAL A 24 -5.43 1.03 16.78
N GLY A 25 -5.34 -0.29 16.62
CA GLY A 25 -6.43 -1.15 16.16
C GLY A 25 -6.60 -1.14 14.63
N GLU A 26 -7.65 -1.82 14.16
CA GLU A 26 -7.95 -1.87 12.72
C GLU A 26 -8.38 -0.50 12.19
N VAL A 27 -7.70 -0.03 11.14
CA VAL A 27 -8.02 1.21 10.45
C VAL A 27 -8.38 0.90 9.00
N ALA A 28 -9.62 1.23 8.64
CA ALA A 28 -10.10 1.06 7.27
C ALA A 28 -9.31 1.95 6.29
N GLY A 29 -9.03 1.41 5.10
CA GLY A 29 -8.37 2.16 4.03
C GLY A 29 -6.85 2.22 4.11
N ILE A 30 -6.22 1.45 5.01
CA ILE A 30 -4.76 1.25 5.01
C ILE A 30 -4.41 -0.08 4.35
N SER A 31 -3.48 -0.07 3.40
CA SER A 31 -2.97 -1.26 2.72
C SER A 31 -1.45 -1.26 2.61
N ALA A 32 -0.88 -2.46 2.54
CA ALA A 32 0.53 -2.70 2.28
C ALA A 32 0.74 -3.09 0.81
N LEU A 33 1.83 -2.60 0.22
CA LEU A 33 2.28 -2.92 -1.13
C LEU A 33 3.77 -3.28 -1.08
N ASN A 34 4.06 -4.55 -1.27
CA ASN A 34 5.41 -5.08 -1.27
C ASN A 34 5.95 -5.17 -2.71
N PHE A 35 7.19 -4.72 -2.90
CA PHE A 35 7.90 -4.79 -4.17
C PHE A 35 9.02 -5.82 -4.10
N GLU A 36 8.90 -6.83 -4.94
CA GLU A 36 9.88 -7.91 -5.02
C GLU A 36 10.94 -7.60 -6.09
N GLU A 37 12.18 -8.04 -5.88
CA GLU A 37 13.33 -7.72 -6.75
C GLU A 37 13.15 -8.17 -8.21
N TRP A 38 12.35 -9.22 -8.44
CA TRP A 38 12.06 -9.74 -9.78
C TRP A 38 10.95 -8.99 -10.51
N GLN A 39 10.29 -8.02 -9.88
CA GLN A 39 9.21 -7.27 -10.52
C GLN A 39 9.75 -6.24 -11.51
N SER A 40 9.19 -6.24 -12.72
CA SER A 40 9.47 -5.19 -13.70
C SER A 40 8.80 -3.87 -13.31
N PHE A 41 9.32 -2.76 -13.82
CA PHE A 41 8.69 -1.43 -13.67
C PHE A 41 7.22 -1.41 -14.11
N VAL A 42 6.88 -2.14 -15.18
CA VAL A 42 5.49 -2.28 -15.65
C VAL A 42 4.63 -3.03 -14.64
N GLY A 43 5.18 -4.09 -14.04
CA GLY A 43 4.53 -4.84 -12.96
C GLY A 43 4.27 -3.96 -11.73
N LEU A 44 5.27 -3.19 -11.30
CA LEU A 44 5.17 -2.24 -10.19
C LEU A 44 4.08 -1.19 -10.45
N ARG A 45 4.08 -0.59 -11.65
CA ARG A 45 3.05 0.38 -12.07
C ARG A 45 1.65 -0.24 -12.04
N GLY A 46 1.51 -1.48 -12.51
CA GLY A 46 0.25 -2.23 -12.47
C GLY A 46 -0.24 -2.45 -11.04
N ALA A 47 0.66 -2.84 -10.14
CA ALA A 47 0.35 -3.08 -8.74
C ALA A 47 -0.10 -1.80 -8.02
N ILE A 48 0.60 -0.67 -8.23
CA ILE A 48 0.20 0.64 -7.71
C ILE A 48 -1.18 1.05 -8.23
N LYS A 49 -1.42 0.91 -9.55
CA LYS A 49 -2.72 1.25 -10.15
C LYS A 49 -3.85 0.40 -9.55
N SER A 50 -3.60 -0.90 -9.35
CA SER A 50 -4.57 -1.79 -8.73
C SER A 50 -4.85 -1.43 -7.26
N ALA A 51 -3.83 -1.00 -6.51
CA ALA A 51 -3.98 -0.61 -5.11
C ALA A 51 -4.74 0.71 -4.93
N ILE A 52 -4.52 1.68 -5.85
CA ILE A 52 -5.29 2.93 -5.91
C ILE A 52 -6.77 2.65 -6.21
N GLY A 53 -7.03 1.73 -7.14
CA GLY A 53 -8.37 1.41 -7.63
C GLY A 53 -8.89 2.42 -8.66
N GLU A 54 -10.17 2.32 -9.03
CA GLU A 54 -10.75 3.09 -10.14
C GLU A 54 -11.68 4.24 -9.69
N LYS A 55 -11.77 4.52 -8.39
CA LYS A 55 -12.66 5.57 -7.87
C LYS A 55 -11.94 6.93 -7.92
N PRO A 56 -12.38 7.86 -8.79
CA PRO A 56 -11.68 9.13 -9.00
C PRO A 56 -11.74 10.08 -7.78
N ASP A 57 -12.68 9.85 -6.85
CA ASP A 57 -12.89 10.71 -5.67
C ASP A 57 -12.19 10.21 -4.40
N ASP A 58 -11.32 9.21 -4.50
CA ASP A 58 -10.51 8.74 -3.37
C ASP A 58 -9.19 9.50 -3.30
N ASP A 59 -8.99 10.29 -2.24
CA ASP A 59 -7.67 10.82 -1.90
C ASP A 59 -6.73 9.66 -1.53
N VAL A 60 -5.62 9.51 -2.26
CA VAL A 60 -4.62 8.48 -1.98
C VAL A 60 -3.33 9.10 -1.48
N PHE A 61 -2.85 8.60 -0.34
CA PHE A 61 -1.54 8.92 0.20
C PHE A 61 -0.65 7.69 0.13
N ILE A 62 0.54 7.82 -0.46
CA ILE A 62 1.51 6.72 -0.57
C ILE A 62 2.70 7.05 0.35
N LEU A 63 2.95 6.17 1.31
CA LEU A 63 4.12 6.18 2.17
C LEU A 63 5.14 5.21 1.60
N THR A 64 6.36 5.68 1.30
CA THR A 64 7.44 4.86 0.72
C THR A 64 8.66 4.81 1.62
#